data_AF-A0A0C3PD02-F1
#
_entry.id   AF-A0A0C3PD02-F1
#
_cell.length_a   1.000
_cell.length_b   1.000
_cell.length_c   1.000
_cell.angle_alpha   90.00
_cell.angle_beta   90.00
_cell.angle_gamma   90.00
#
_symmetry.space_group_name_H-M   'P 1'
#
loop_
_entity.id
_entity.type
_entity.pdbx_description
1 polymer ?
#
loop_
_entity_poly.entity_id
_entity_poly.type
_entity_poly.pdbx_seq_one_letter_code
_entity_poly.pdbx_strand_id
1 'polypeptide(L)'
;QSIKHGSYSISIPTLSMSSQPSLMALAEHGIGCVIVFECLFFQLQVKDGADARKDLQQDLTEIVRKYQKSGVQNAVIAHIAAAFQQHGESVDDLCPMLVGIAQENQMSKKFLK
;
A
#
# COMPACT_ATOMS: atom_id res chain seq x y z
N GLN A 1 -7.28 2.70 -11.84
CA GLN A 1 -6.68 3.26 -13.08
C GLN A 1 -5.54 2.34 -13.51
N SER A 2 -5.41 2.02 -14.80
CA SER A 2 -4.34 1.14 -15.34
C SER A 2 -3.23 2.01 -15.93
N ILE A 3 -1.97 1.73 -15.56
CA ILE A 3 -0.79 2.41 -16.08
C ILE A 3 -0.29 1.60 -17.28
N LYS A 4 -0.27 2.20 -18.48
CA LYS A 4 0.22 1.54 -19.70
C LYS A 4 1.71 1.83 -19.91
N HIS A 5 2.54 0.82 -19.69
CA HIS A 5 3.94 0.81 -20.12
C HIS A 5 4.16 -0.50 -20.90
N GLY A 6 4.33 -0.43 -22.22
CA GLY A 6 4.60 -1.56 -23.13
C GLY A 6 3.81 -2.85 -22.85
N SER A 7 2.66 -3.05 -23.49
CA SER A 7 1.90 -4.33 -23.58
C SER A 7 1.47 -5.05 -22.30
N TYR A 8 1.87 -4.63 -21.10
CA TYR A 8 1.48 -5.24 -19.83
C TYR A 8 0.60 -4.29 -19.03
N SER A 9 -0.66 -4.68 -18.79
CA SER A 9 -1.55 -3.97 -17.86
C SER A 9 -1.47 -4.65 -16.50
N ILE A 10 -0.95 -3.93 -15.50
CA ILE A 10 -0.96 -4.38 -14.10
C ILE A 10 -2.27 -3.91 -13.47
N SER A 11 -2.97 -4.82 -12.79
CA SER A 11 -4.19 -4.49 -12.05
C SER A 11 -3.90 -4.44 -10.56
N ILE A 12 -4.18 -3.29 -9.95
CA ILE A 12 -4.07 -3.08 -8.50
C ILE A 12 -5.48 -3.25 -7.91
N PRO A 13 -5.67 -4.16 -6.94
CA PRO A 13 -6.95 -4.29 -6.25
C PRO A 13 -7.22 -3.07 -5.38
N THR A 14 -8.50 -2.78 -5.12
CA THR A 14 -8.88 -1.75 -4.14
C THR A 14 -8.39 -2.14 -2.75
N LEU A 15 -7.66 -1.24 -2.11
CA LEU A 15 -7.07 -1.44 -0.77
C LEU A 15 -7.79 -0.65 0.32
N SER A 16 -8.72 0.22 -0.07
CA SER A 16 -9.65 0.89 0.85
C SER A 16 -10.77 -0.05 1.27
N MET A 17 -11.26 0.13 2.50
CA MET A 17 -12.47 -0.54 3.01
C MET A 17 -13.67 0.41 3.10
N SER A 18 -13.45 1.71 2.93
CA SER A 18 -14.52 2.70 2.79
C SER A 18 -15.44 2.34 1.61
N SER A 19 -16.76 2.34 1.86
CA SER A 19 -17.78 1.91 0.90
C SER A 19 -18.15 2.97 -0.14
N GLN A 20 -17.81 4.24 0.12
CA GLN A 20 -18.10 5.36 -0.77
C GLN A 20 -16.83 6.14 -1.10
N PRO A 21 -16.74 6.74 -2.30
CA PRO A 21 -15.65 7.64 -2.64
C PRO A 21 -15.57 8.83 -1.68
N SER A 22 -14.43 9.01 -1.02
CA SER A 22 -14.15 10.10 -0.10
C SER A 22 -12.64 10.37 -0.03
N LEU A 23 -12.21 11.49 0.57
CA LEU A 23 -10.80 11.74 0.84
C LEU A 23 -10.18 10.66 1.74
N MET A 24 -10.97 10.13 2.68
CA MET A 24 -10.57 9.00 3.52
C MET A 24 -10.35 7.73 2.68
N ALA A 25 -11.30 7.38 1.79
CA ALA A 25 -11.16 6.22 0.91
C ALA A 25 -9.91 6.35 0.00
N LEU A 26 -9.64 7.57 -0.49
CA LEU A 26 -8.44 7.87 -1.25
C LEU A 26 -7.16 7.71 -0.41
N ALA A 27 -7.16 8.20 0.83
CA ALA A 27 -6.04 8.06 1.74
C ALA A 27 -5.77 6.58 2.09
N GLU A 28 -6.81 5.81 2.42
CA GLU A 28 -6.71 4.37 2.68
C GLU A 28 -6.11 3.62 1.50
N HIS A 29 -6.62 3.86 0.29
CA HIS A 29 -6.12 3.21 -0.90
C HIS A 29 -4.69 3.66 -1.24
N GLY A 30 -4.42 4.96 -1.16
CA GLY A 30 -3.11 5.55 -1.45
C GLY A 30 -2.02 5.02 -0.53
N ILE A 31 -2.25 5.04 0.79
CA ILE A 31 -1.29 4.51 1.77
C ILE A 31 -1.13 3.00 1.64
N GLY A 32 -2.23 2.27 1.41
CA GLY A 32 -2.15 0.83 1.10
C GLY A 32 -1.26 0.55 -0.12
N CYS A 33 -1.40 1.34 -1.19
CA CYS A 33 -0.58 1.21 -2.39
C CYS A 33 0.90 1.48 -2.11
N VAL A 34 1.21 2.53 -1.34
CA VAL A 34 2.59 2.84 -0.93
C VAL A 34 3.23 1.64 -0.22
N ILE A 35 2.56 1.09 0.80
CA ILE A 35 3.05 -0.06 1.58
C ILE A 35 3.18 -1.33 0.73
N VAL A 36 2.23 -1.59 -0.17
CA VAL A 36 2.30 -2.75 -1.08
C VAL A 36 3.47 -2.59 -2.06
N PHE A 37 3.66 -1.41 -2.65
CA PHE A 37 4.71 -1.18 -3.64
C PHE A 37 6.11 -1.17 -3.03
N GLU A 38 6.32 -0.59 -1.85
CA GLU A 38 7.64 -0.70 -1.20
C GLU A 38 8.01 -2.17 -0.96
N CYS A 39 7.07 -2.97 -0.46
CA CYS A 39 7.31 -4.38 -0.14
C CYS A 39 7.55 -5.20 -1.41
N LEU A 40 6.80 -4.93 -2.48
CA LEU A 40 7.02 -5.53 -3.79
C LEU A 40 8.40 -5.18 -4.35
N PHE A 41 8.80 -3.91 -4.28
CA PHE A 41 10.08 -3.44 -4.78
C PHE A 41 11.26 -4.15 -4.09
N PHE A 42 11.28 -4.21 -2.76
CA PHE A 42 12.34 -4.94 -2.04
C PHE A 42 12.29 -6.44 -2.29
N GLN A 43 11.10 -7.05 -2.40
CA GLN A 43 10.98 -8.46 -2.73
C GLN A 43 11.57 -8.77 -4.12
N LEU A 44 11.35 -7.90 -5.10
CA LEU A 44 11.90 -8.05 -6.45
C LEU A 44 13.42 -7.90 -6.47
N GLN A 45 13.99 -6.96 -5.71
CA GLN A 45 15.44 -6.84 -5.58
C GLN A 45 16.11 -8.09 -4.99
N VAL A 46 15.50 -8.71 -3.97
CA VAL A 46 16.01 -9.96 -3.39
C VAL A 46 15.91 -11.12 -4.39
N LYS A 47 14.89 -11.12 -5.25
CA LYS A 47 14.68 -12.16 -6.26
C LYS A 47 15.55 -12.02 -7.50
N ASP A 48 15.99 -10.82 -7.88
CA ASP A 48 16.80 -10.57 -9.09
C ASP A 48 18.20 -11.25 -9.05
N GLY A 49 18.57 -11.92 -7.96
CA GLY A 49 19.74 -12.81 -7.86
C GLY A 49 19.49 -14.28 -8.20
N ALA A 50 18.24 -14.69 -8.47
CA ALA A 50 17.87 -16.05 -8.87
C ALA A 50 16.96 -15.98 -10.10
N ASP A 51 17.05 -16.93 -11.03
CA ASP A 51 16.29 -17.06 -12.28
C ASP A 51 14.75 -17.21 -12.12
N ALA A 52 14.14 -16.53 -11.15
CA ALA A 52 12.77 -16.67 -10.69
C ALA A 52 11.98 -15.35 -10.78
N ARG A 53 12.09 -14.62 -11.90
CA ARG A 53 11.09 -13.59 -12.23
C ARG A 53 9.75 -14.29 -12.49
N LYS A 54 8.96 -14.43 -11.44
CA LYS A 54 7.52 -14.65 -11.56
C LYS A 54 6.91 -13.46 -12.31
N ASP A 55 5.74 -13.69 -12.91
CA ASP A 55 4.95 -12.61 -13.48
C ASP A 55 4.68 -11.52 -12.42
N LEU A 56 4.90 -10.26 -12.78
CA LEU A 56 4.82 -9.11 -11.87
C LEU A 56 3.43 -9.02 -11.21
N GLN A 57 2.38 -9.41 -11.93
CA GLN A 57 1.02 -9.47 -11.39
C GLN A 57 0.88 -10.52 -10.29
N GLN A 58 1.54 -11.68 -10.42
CA GLN A 58 1.53 -12.73 -9.39
C GLN A 58 2.24 -12.25 -8.12
N ASP A 59 3.39 -11.60 -8.28
CA ASP A 59 4.15 -11.06 -7.15
C ASP A 59 3.38 -9.94 -6.44
N LEU A 60 2.74 -9.04 -7.20
CA LEU A 60 1.85 -8.02 -6.64
C LEU A 60 0.68 -8.67 -5.86
N THR A 61 0.03 -9.68 -6.45
CA THR A 61 -1.09 -10.40 -5.81
C THR A 61 -0.67 -11.07 -4.50
N GLU A 62 0.55 -11.62 -4.45
CA GLU A 62 1.09 -12.23 -3.25
C GLU A 62 1.32 -11.18 -2.14
N ILE A 63 1.89 -10.02 -2.50
CA ILE A 63 2.11 -8.94 -1.54
C ILE A 63 0.79 -8.36 -1.03
N VAL A 64 -0.19 -8.12 -1.90
CA VAL A 64 -1.51 -7.65 -1.48
C VAL A 64 -2.14 -8.64 -0.48
N ARG A 65 -2.08 -9.95 -0.77
CA ARG A 65 -2.60 -10.96 0.15
C ARG A 65 -1.89 -10.93 1.50
N LYS A 66 -0.56 -10.70 1.51
CA LYS A 66 0.19 -10.52 2.76
C LYS A 66 -0.27 -9.27 3.51
N TYR A 67 -0.43 -8.14 2.82
CA TYR A 67 -0.93 -6.89 3.41
C TYR A 67 -2.29 -7.10 4.09
N GLN A 68 -3.25 -7.69 3.37
CA GLN A 68 -4.59 -7.98 3.88
C GLN A 68 -4.60 -8.94 5.07
N LYS A 69 -3.73 -9.97 5.08
CA LYS A 69 -3.68 -10.98 6.15
C LYS A 69 -2.83 -10.60 7.35
N SER A 70 -1.94 -9.63 7.21
CA SER A 70 -0.97 -9.24 8.26
C SER A 70 -1.56 -8.39 9.38
N GLY A 71 -2.81 -7.92 9.24
CA GLY A 71 -3.41 -6.93 10.13
C GLY A 71 -2.97 -5.49 9.84
N VAL A 72 -1.93 -5.29 9.00
CA VAL A 72 -1.43 -3.96 8.62
C VAL A 72 -2.52 -3.13 7.93
N GLN A 73 -3.32 -3.72 7.04
CA GLN A 73 -4.44 -3.00 6.42
C GLN A 73 -5.41 -2.43 7.44
N ASN A 74 -5.78 -3.23 8.45
CA ASN A 74 -6.70 -2.78 9.50
C ASN A 74 -6.08 -1.68 10.36
N ALA A 75 -4.79 -1.80 10.70
CA ALA A 75 -4.06 -0.78 11.45
C ALA A 75 -4.00 0.55 10.69
N VAL A 76 -3.64 0.51 9.40
CA VAL A 76 -3.63 1.68 8.51
C VAL A 76 -4.99 2.35 8.47
N ILE A 77 -6.07 1.58 8.23
CA ILE A 77 -7.42 2.13 8.16
C ILE A 77 -7.84 2.76 9.50
N ALA A 78 -7.55 2.10 10.63
CA ALA A 78 -7.86 2.63 11.94
C ALA A 78 -7.12 3.94 12.24
N HIS A 79 -5.82 4.02 11.90
CA HIS A 79 -5.03 5.23 12.11
C HIS A 79 -5.47 6.37 11.19
N ILE A 80 -5.83 6.08 9.94
CA ILE A 80 -6.37 7.07 9.02
C ILE A 80 -7.71 7.59 9.55
N ALA A 81 -8.61 6.72 9.99
CA ALA A 81 -9.88 7.13 10.58
C ALA A 81 -9.68 8.04 11.80
N ALA A 82 -8.72 7.72 12.68
CA ALA A 82 -8.38 8.55 13.82
C ALA A 82 -7.84 9.93 13.40
N ALA A 83 -6.96 9.99 12.39
CA ALA A 83 -6.41 11.24 11.88
C ALA A 83 -7.52 12.15 11.30
N PHE A 84 -8.43 11.59 10.50
CA PHE A 84 -9.58 12.33 9.95
C PHE A 84 -10.57 12.75 11.04
N GLN A 85 -10.76 11.96 12.09
CA GLN A 85 -11.59 12.34 13.23
C GLN A 85 -11.00 13.53 13.99
N GLN A 86 -9.67 13.58 14.14
CA GLN A 86 -8.99 14.62 14.90
C GLN A 86 -8.78 15.91 14.10
N HIS A 87 -8.52 15.82 12.80
CA HIS A 87 -8.10 16.94 11.95
C HIS A 87 -9.09 17.28 10.82
N GLY A 88 -10.21 16.56 10.73
CA GLY A 88 -11.14 16.70 9.63
C GLY A 88 -10.49 16.34 8.30
N GLU A 89 -10.72 17.14 7.27
CA GLU A 89 -10.16 16.95 5.92
C GLU A 89 -9.01 17.94 5.62
N SER A 90 -8.39 18.52 6.65
CA SER A 90 -7.25 19.43 6.52
C SER A 90 -6.05 18.73 5.90
N VAL A 91 -5.74 19.02 4.62
CA VAL A 91 -4.63 18.38 3.90
C VAL A 91 -3.28 18.68 4.55
N ASP A 92 -3.09 19.90 5.05
CA ASP A 92 -1.84 20.33 5.68
C ASP A 92 -1.55 19.54 6.96
N ASP A 93 -2.58 19.20 7.72
CA ASP A 93 -2.46 18.38 8.93
C ASP A 93 -2.39 16.88 8.61
N LEU A 94 -3.19 16.42 7.64
CA LEU A 94 -3.31 15.00 7.30
C LEU A 94 -2.08 14.46 6.58
N CYS A 95 -1.51 15.20 5.63
CA CYS A 95 -0.34 14.76 4.86
C CYS A 95 0.81 14.23 5.72
N PRO A 96 1.34 14.97 6.72
CA PRO A 96 2.42 14.46 7.57
C PRO A 96 1.99 13.24 8.39
N MET A 97 0.74 13.14 8.82
CA MET A 97 0.24 11.97 9.56
C MET A 97 0.15 10.74 8.66
N LEU A 98 -0.36 10.89 7.44
CA LEU A 98 -0.44 9.81 6.46
C LEU A 98 0.95 9.26 6.11
N VAL A 99 1.96 10.13 6.02
CA VAL A 99 3.36 9.73 5.87
C VAL A 99 3.84 8.93 7.09
N GLY A 100 3.56 9.40 8.31
CA GLY A 100 3.88 8.68 9.55
C GLY A 100 3.22 7.30 9.62
N ILE A 101 1.93 7.22 9.27
CA ILE A 101 1.19 5.95 9.21
C ILE A 101 1.85 4.98 8.24
N ALA A 102 2.25 5.43 7.05
CA ALA A 102 2.96 4.60 6.09
C ALA A 102 4.29 4.06 6.66
N GLN A 103 5.09 4.92 7.31
CA GLN A 103 6.37 4.56 7.91
C GLN A 103 6.24 3.56 9.08
N GLU A 104 5.24 3.73 9.93
CA GLU A 104 4.99 2.82 11.05
C GLU A 104 4.59 1.42 10.54
N ASN A 105 3.79 1.38 9.47
CA ASN A 105 3.15 0.19 8.92
C ASN A 105 3.93 -0.47 7.77
N GLN A 106 5.18 -0.05 7.53
CA GLN A 106 6.01 -0.64 6.48
C GLN A 106 6.15 -2.15 6.63
N MET A 107 5.83 -2.88 5.55
CA MET A 107 6.01 -4.32 5.49
C MET A 107 7.40 -4.73 5.00
N SER A 108 8.15 -3.77 4.46
CA SER A 108 9.49 -3.96 3.94
C SER A 108 10.58 -4.08 5.01
N LYS A 109 10.29 -3.77 6.28
CA LYS A 109 11.26 -3.80 7.40
C LYS A 109 12.07 -5.10 7.49
N LYS A 110 11.48 -6.24 7.13
CA LYS A 110 12.15 -7.55 7.09
C LYS A 110 13.27 -7.67 6.05
N PHE A 111 13.30 -6.78 5.05
CA PHE A 111 14.30 -6.73 3.98
C PHE A 111 15.41 -5.71 4.26
N LEU A 112 15.19 -4.79 5.20
CA LEU A 112 16.18 -3.81 5.67
C LEU A 112 17.04 -4.48 6.76
N LYS A 113 18.03 -5.26 6.35
CA LYS A 113 19.09 -5.76 7.23
C LYS A 113 20.33 -4.89 7.13
#